data_AF-A0A291QWX9-F1
#
_entry.id   AF-A0A291QWX9-F1
#
_cell.length_a   1.000
_cell.length_b   1.000
_cell.length_c   1.000
_cell.angle_alpha   90.00
_cell.angle_beta   90.00
_cell.angle_gamma   90.00
#
_symmetry.space_group_name_H-M   'P 1'
#
loop_
_entity.id
_entity.type
_entity.pdbx_description
1 polymer ?
#
loop_
_entity_poly.entity_id
_entity_poly.type
_entity_poly.pdbx_seq_one_letter_code
_entity_poly.pdbx_strand_id
1 'polypeptide(L)'
;MEPVAVQLKVKQIIDHASSGEFERSCWEDAYREWRLQVQAYNPGNVLQTWDAIKRASEKAAFHVPYKTAYAIGLHIKSLGDNIPIAMDLMNEVMLPFSKYQIEILSAEINNLQSFKMAIIYSTPSLCLLGMQADRWWLSTGIPKSTGEPIPTFMVATHPNISITSYQKL
;
A
#
# COMPACT_ATOMS: atom_id res chain seq x y z
N MET A 1 -7.96 22.37 -16.96
CA MET A 1 -7.92 20.94 -17.31
C MET A 1 -9.35 20.44 -17.16
N GLU A 2 -9.87 19.65 -18.10
CA GLU A 2 -11.16 18.98 -17.89
C GLU A 2 -11.02 17.98 -16.73
N PRO A 3 -12.07 17.75 -15.92
CA PRO A 3 -12.02 16.80 -14.81
C PRO A 3 -11.77 15.38 -15.34
N VAL A 4 -10.90 14.64 -14.66
CA VAL A 4 -10.52 13.27 -15.03
C VAL A 4 -10.71 12.35 -13.84
N ALA A 5 -11.23 11.14 -14.05
CA ALA A 5 -11.23 10.08 -13.06
C ALA A 5 -9.85 9.39 -13.02
N VAL A 6 -9.26 9.34 -11.83
CA VAL A 6 -7.97 8.69 -11.57
C VAL A 6 -8.06 7.74 -10.39
N GLN A 7 -7.19 6.74 -10.36
CA GLN A 7 -6.91 5.94 -9.16
C GLN A 7 -5.46 6.12 -8.78
N LEU A 8 -5.19 6.24 -7.49
CA LEU A 8 -3.84 6.33 -6.95
C LEU A 8 -3.45 5.02 -6.28
N LYS A 9 -2.17 4.69 -6.35
CA LYS A 9 -1.55 3.72 -5.45
C LYS A 9 -0.57 4.42 -4.53
N VAL A 10 -0.62 4.08 -3.25
CA VAL A 10 0.32 4.56 -2.22
C VAL A 10 1.07 3.37 -1.63
N LYS A 11 2.40 3.45 -1.57
CA LYS A 11 3.29 2.41 -1.04
C LYS A 11 3.83 2.81 0.33
N GLN A 12 3.40 2.13 1.38
CA GLN A 12 3.99 2.27 2.72
C GLN A 12 4.99 1.15 2.94
N ILE A 13 6.25 1.50 3.16
CA ILE A 13 7.32 0.54 3.47
C ILE A 13 7.37 0.34 4.99
N ILE A 14 7.44 -0.92 5.41
CA ILE A 14 7.53 -1.31 6.81
C ILE A 14 8.71 -2.27 6.97
N ASP A 15 9.57 -1.98 7.94
CA ASP A 15 10.73 -2.78 8.33
C ASP A 15 10.97 -2.71 9.85
N HIS A 16 12.02 -3.38 10.33
CA HIS A 16 12.32 -3.45 11.77
C HIS A 16 12.52 -2.09 12.45
N ALA A 17 12.85 -1.03 11.69
CA ALA A 17 13.06 0.31 12.22
C ALA A 17 11.75 1.12 12.34
N SER A 18 10.62 0.57 11.89
CA SER A 18 9.33 1.24 11.96
C SER A 18 8.86 1.36 13.41
N SER A 19 8.61 2.60 13.87
CA SER A 19 8.35 2.90 15.28
C SER A 19 6.86 3.06 15.65
N GLY A 20 5.98 3.22 14.67
CA GLY A 20 4.54 3.35 14.89
C GLY A 20 3.91 2.02 15.32
N GLU A 21 2.85 2.10 16.12
CA GLU A 21 2.16 0.92 16.67
C GLU A 21 1.51 0.07 15.57
N PHE A 22 0.88 0.73 14.60
CA PHE A 22 0.31 0.07 13.42
C PHE A 22 1.38 -0.67 12.62
N GLU A 23 2.49 0.01 12.30
CA GLU A 23 3.57 -0.55 11.51
C GLU A 23 4.22 -1.74 12.21
N ARG A 24 4.49 -1.61 13.51
CA ARG A 24 5.08 -2.69 14.32
C ARG A 24 4.16 -3.92 14.33
N SER A 25 2.88 -3.72 14.60
CA SER A 25 1.91 -4.83 14.68
C SER A 25 1.75 -5.54 13.33
N CYS A 26 1.67 -4.76 12.24
CA CYS A 26 1.67 -5.32 10.88
C CYS A 26 2.95 -6.11 10.59
N TRP A 27 4.12 -5.57 10.93
CA TRP A 27 5.40 -6.20 10.65
C TRP A 27 5.57 -7.52 11.39
N GLU A 28 5.23 -7.57 12.69
CA GLU A 28 5.36 -8.76 13.51
C GLU A 28 4.47 -9.91 13.00
N ASP A 29 3.21 -9.63 12.67
CA ASP A 29 2.27 -10.64 12.19
C ASP A 29 2.58 -11.08 10.76
N ALA A 30 2.98 -10.13 9.89
CA ALA A 30 3.43 -10.46 8.55
C ALA A 30 4.70 -11.32 8.55
N TYR A 31 5.67 -11.02 9.42
CA TYR A 31 6.89 -11.82 9.53
C TYR A 31 6.59 -13.24 10.00
N ARG A 32 5.76 -13.38 11.04
CA ARG A 32 5.33 -14.70 11.56
C ARG A 32 4.66 -15.53 10.48
N GLU A 33 3.72 -14.95 9.75
CA GLU A 33 3.01 -15.63 8.67
C GLU A 33 3.94 -15.95 7.50
N TRP A 34 4.78 -15.02 7.07
CA TRP A 34 5.79 -15.27 6.03
C TRP A 34 6.67 -16.47 6.39
N ARG A 35 7.21 -16.50 7.61
CA ARG A 35 8.09 -17.58 8.08
C ARG A 35 7.39 -18.94 8.10
N LEU A 36 6.09 -18.97 8.39
CA LEU A 36 5.28 -20.19 8.33
C LEU A 36 5.06 -20.63 6.87
N GLN A 37 4.68 -19.69 6.00
CA GLN A 37 4.35 -20.01 4.60
C GLN A 37 5.55 -20.45 3.78
N VAL A 38 6.75 -19.87 4.00
CA VAL A 38 7.94 -20.25 3.23
C VAL A 38 8.42 -21.69 3.49
N GLN A 39 8.09 -22.29 4.63
CA GLN A 39 8.49 -23.67 4.96
C GLN A 39 7.94 -24.68 3.93
N ALA A 40 6.73 -24.47 3.43
CA ALA A 40 6.12 -25.31 2.41
C ALA A 40 6.85 -25.27 1.06
N TYR A 41 7.65 -24.23 0.81
CA TYR A 41 8.36 -24.00 -0.45
C TYR A 41 9.88 -24.09 -0.33
N ASN A 42 10.39 -24.34 0.88
CA ASN A 42 11.83 -24.45 1.16
C ASN A 42 12.10 -25.58 2.17
N PRO A 43 11.81 -26.84 1.81
CA PRO A 43 12.05 -27.97 2.71
C PRO A 43 13.54 -28.07 3.06
N GLY A 44 13.84 -28.27 4.34
CA GLY A 44 15.22 -28.33 4.84
C GLY A 44 15.93 -26.97 4.94
N ASN A 45 15.23 -25.85 4.71
CA ASN A 45 15.78 -24.48 4.81
C ASN A 45 17.06 -24.26 3.97
N VAL A 46 17.11 -24.84 2.76
CA VAL A 46 18.28 -24.75 1.89
C VAL A 46 18.46 -23.34 1.33
N LEU A 47 17.36 -22.72 0.89
CA LEU A 47 17.36 -21.37 0.32
C LEU A 47 17.30 -20.33 1.46
N GLN A 48 18.25 -19.40 1.52
CA GLN A 48 18.34 -18.47 2.66
C GLN A 48 17.51 -17.20 2.49
N THR A 49 17.24 -16.79 1.25
CA THR A 49 16.60 -15.50 0.95
C THR A 49 15.26 -15.68 0.27
N TRP A 50 14.35 -14.73 0.49
CA TRP A 50 13.07 -14.68 -0.19
C TRP A 50 13.21 -14.64 -1.72
N ASP A 51 14.20 -13.93 -2.24
CA ASP A 51 14.46 -13.89 -3.68
C ASP A 51 14.87 -15.25 -4.25
N ALA A 52 15.63 -16.05 -3.50
CA ALA A 52 15.97 -17.41 -3.90
C ALA A 52 14.72 -18.31 -3.91
N ILE A 53 13.85 -18.19 -2.90
CA ILE A 53 12.60 -18.95 -2.80
C ILE A 53 11.64 -18.60 -3.94
N LYS A 54 11.44 -17.31 -4.23
CA LYS A 54 10.61 -16.85 -5.37
C LYS A 54 11.11 -17.41 -6.70
N ARG A 55 12.43 -17.39 -6.92
CA ARG A 55 13.05 -17.93 -8.14
C ARG A 55 12.92 -19.44 -8.26
N ALA A 56 12.95 -20.16 -7.15
CA ALA A 56 12.79 -21.61 -7.12
C ALA A 56 11.33 -22.07 -7.24
N SER A 57 10.35 -21.21 -6.89
CA SER A 57 8.92 -21.55 -6.92
C SER A 57 8.04 -20.36 -7.26
N GLU A 58 7.46 -20.38 -8.46
CA GLU A 58 6.45 -19.39 -8.88
C GLU A 58 5.22 -19.41 -7.98
N LYS A 59 4.83 -20.60 -7.48
CA LYS A 59 3.74 -20.74 -6.52
C LYS A 59 4.05 -20.00 -5.23
N ALA A 60 5.29 -20.06 -4.73
CA ALA A 60 5.67 -19.28 -3.55
C ALA A 60 5.48 -17.78 -3.81
N ALA A 61 5.95 -17.29 -4.95
CA ALA A 61 5.88 -15.87 -5.32
C ALA A 61 4.45 -15.31 -5.32
N PHE A 62 3.44 -16.12 -5.64
CA PHE A 62 2.03 -15.71 -5.60
C PHE A 62 1.37 -15.97 -4.24
N HIS A 63 1.51 -17.18 -3.70
CA HIS A 63 0.73 -17.62 -2.52
C HIS A 63 1.26 -17.03 -1.21
N VAL A 64 2.57 -16.88 -1.07
CA VAL A 64 3.16 -16.39 0.19
C VAL A 64 2.74 -14.95 0.46
N PRO A 65 2.93 -13.96 -0.44
CA PRO A 65 2.45 -12.60 -0.19
C PRO A 65 0.94 -12.51 0.05
N TYR A 66 0.14 -13.29 -0.67
CA TYR A 66 -1.31 -13.32 -0.49
C TYR A 66 -1.72 -13.75 0.93
N LYS A 67 -1.13 -14.83 1.44
CA LYS A 67 -1.43 -15.31 2.80
C LYS A 67 -0.85 -14.40 3.87
N THR A 68 0.35 -13.88 3.65
CA THR A 68 0.95 -12.87 4.54
C THR A 68 0.09 -11.60 4.60
N ALA A 69 -0.58 -11.21 3.51
CA ALA A 69 -1.54 -10.10 3.52
C ALA A 69 -2.72 -10.37 4.46
N TYR A 70 -3.22 -11.61 4.47
CA TYR A 70 -4.35 -12.01 5.30
C TYR A 70 -4.05 -11.86 6.80
N ALA A 71 -2.81 -12.16 7.22
CA ALA A 71 -2.39 -12.04 8.62
C ALA A 71 -2.47 -10.62 9.17
N ILE A 72 -2.31 -9.59 8.32
CA ILE A 72 -2.40 -8.19 8.75
C ILE A 72 -3.80 -7.58 8.56
N GLY A 73 -4.79 -8.36 8.11
CA GLY A 73 -6.09 -7.84 7.71
C GLY A 73 -6.86 -7.11 8.80
N LEU A 74 -6.73 -7.53 10.07
CA LEU A 74 -7.36 -6.84 11.21
C LEU A 74 -6.73 -5.47 11.48
N HIS A 75 -5.41 -5.35 11.33
CA HIS A 75 -4.69 -4.07 11.44
C HIS A 75 -5.08 -3.12 10.30
N ILE A 76 -5.24 -3.64 9.08
CA ILE A 76 -5.74 -2.82 7.97
C ILE A 76 -7.16 -2.33 8.24
N LYS A 77 -8.02 -3.20 8.79
CA LYS A 77 -9.40 -2.84 9.13
C LYS A 77 -9.47 -1.74 10.19
N SER A 78 -8.54 -1.69 11.14
CA SER A 78 -8.51 -0.61 12.15
C SER A 78 -8.18 0.77 11.59
N LEU A 79 -7.66 0.86 10.36
CA LEU A 79 -7.43 2.14 9.68
C LEU A 79 -8.73 2.81 9.19
N GLY A 80 -9.87 2.12 9.21
CA GLY A 80 -11.15 2.69 8.78
C GLY A 80 -11.12 3.21 7.35
N ASP A 81 -10.47 2.47 6.44
CA ASP A 81 -10.32 2.79 5.02
C ASP A 81 -9.50 4.06 4.71
N ASN A 82 -8.68 4.55 5.65
CA ASN A 82 -7.76 5.68 5.46
C ASN A 82 -6.30 5.26 5.37
N ILE A 83 -5.53 5.89 4.48
CA ILE A 83 -4.09 5.63 4.32
C ILE A 83 -3.31 6.48 5.34
N PRO A 84 -2.61 5.86 6.31
CA PRO A 84 -2.01 6.58 7.45
C PRO A 84 -0.87 7.52 7.05
N ILE A 85 -0.18 7.22 5.94
CA ILE A 85 0.96 7.99 5.44
C ILE A 85 0.61 8.96 4.30
N ALA A 86 -0.66 9.05 3.92
CA ALA A 86 -1.10 9.91 2.81
C ALA A 86 -2.21 10.83 3.29
N MET A 87 -1.82 12.07 3.55
CA MET A 87 -2.71 13.15 3.95
C MET A 87 -2.62 14.30 2.97
N ASP A 88 -3.62 15.18 3.03
CA ASP A 88 -3.55 16.46 2.38
C ASP A 88 -2.48 17.37 3.00
N LEU A 89 -2.22 18.51 2.35
CA LEU A 89 -1.17 19.44 2.78
C LEU A 89 -1.38 20.03 4.18
N MET A 90 -2.61 19.97 4.73
CA MET A 90 -2.95 20.47 6.06
C MET A 90 -3.04 19.37 7.13
N ASN A 91 -2.85 18.09 6.75
CA ASN A 91 -3.06 16.93 7.61
C ASN A 91 -4.50 16.83 8.18
N GLU A 92 -5.48 17.35 7.46
CA GLU A 92 -6.90 17.32 7.83
C GLU A 92 -7.66 16.20 7.12
N VAL A 93 -7.23 15.84 5.90
CA VAL A 93 -7.87 14.83 5.06
C VAL A 93 -6.89 13.71 4.77
N MET A 94 -7.18 12.51 5.26
CA MET A 94 -6.48 11.29 4.85
C MET A 94 -7.01 10.78 3.51
N LEU A 95 -6.11 10.23 2.68
CA LEU A 95 -6.50 9.62 1.42
C LEU A 95 -7.25 8.31 1.71
N PRO A 96 -8.44 8.10 1.14
CA PRO A 96 -9.14 6.84 1.31
C PRO A 96 -8.50 5.74 0.47
N PHE A 97 -8.58 4.49 0.92
CA PHE A 97 -8.30 3.31 0.12
C PHE A 97 -9.51 2.40 0.03
N SER A 98 -9.61 1.65 -1.08
CA SER A 98 -10.67 0.65 -1.28
C SER A 98 -10.11 -0.77 -1.37
N LYS A 99 -8.82 -0.90 -1.64
CA LYS A 99 -8.09 -2.18 -1.73
C LYS A 99 -6.69 -2.00 -1.21
N TYR A 100 -6.11 -3.08 -0.71
CA TYR A 100 -4.69 -3.16 -0.41
C TYR A 100 -4.12 -4.48 -0.90
N GLN A 101 -2.81 -4.51 -1.09
CA GLN A 101 -2.02 -5.71 -1.27
C GLN A 101 -0.70 -5.52 -0.55
N ILE A 102 0.05 -6.60 -0.34
CA ILE A 102 1.41 -6.48 0.19
C ILE A 102 2.45 -6.96 -0.81
N GLU A 103 3.67 -6.48 -0.62
CA GLU A 103 4.86 -6.92 -1.31
C GLU A 103 5.94 -7.23 -0.27
N ILE A 104 6.53 -8.41 -0.31
CA ILE A 104 7.71 -8.72 0.51
C ILE A 104 8.94 -8.30 -0.29
N LEU A 105 9.60 -7.23 0.16
CA LEU A 105 10.71 -6.56 -0.52
C LEU A 105 12.02 -7.31 -0.30
N SER A 106 12.30 -7.70 0.94
CA SER A 106 13.45 -8.52 1.31
C SER A 106 13.13 -9.34 2.55
N ALA A 107 13.71 -10.52 2.64
CA ALA A 107 13.67 -11.33 3.85
C ALA A 107 14.71 -12.45 3.76
N GLU A 108 15.29 -12.80 4.90
CA GLU A 108 16.20 -13.91 5.09
C GLU A 108 15.69 -14.78 6.25
N ILE A 109 15.78 -16.10 6.12
CA ILE A 109 15.16 -17.05 7.06
C ILE A 109 15.73 -16.92 8.47
N ASN A 110 17.02 -16.61 8.59
CA ASN A 110 17.76 -16.59 9.85
C ASN A 110 18.07 -15.17 10.34
N ASN A 111 17.59 -14.14 9.64
CA ASN A 111 17.84 -12.75 10.00
C ASN A 111 16.54 -11.97 10.04
N LEU A 112 15.98 -11.84 11.25
CA LEU A 112 14.74 -11.11 11.50
C LEU A 112 14.77 -9.67 10.97
N GLN A 113 15.89 -8.96 11.13
CA GLN A 113 16.02 -7.55 10.74
C GLN A 113 15.99 -7.33 9.22
N SER A 114 16.24 -8.39 8.44
CA SER A 114 16.17 -8.34 6.97
C SER A 114 14.74 -8.29 6.42
N PHE A 115 13.74 -8.65 7.25
CA PHE A 115 12.35 -8.69 6.82
C PHE A 115 11.83 -7.27 6.58
N LYS A 116 11.51 -7.01 5.32
CA LYS A 116 11.00 -5.73 4.83
C LYS A 116 9.84 -6.00 3.90
N MET A 117 8.74 -5.31 4.16
CA MET A 117 7.53 -5.41 3.35
C MET A 117 7.04 -4.02 2.94
N ALA A 118 6.11 -4.01 1.99
CA ALA A 118 5.33 -2.83 1.70
C ALA A 118 3.84 -3.18 1.70
N ILE A 119 3.03 -2.26 2.20
CA ILE A 119 1.58 -2.24 1.98
C ILE A 119 1.32 -1.28 0.83
N ILE A 120 0.62 -1.75 -0.19
CA ILE A 120 0.25 -0.97 -1.36
C ILE A 120 -1.26 -0.75 -1.33
N TYR A 121 -1.64 0.46 -0.98
CA TYR A 121 -3.03 0.91 -0.94
C TYR A 121 -3.47 1.36 -2.34
N SER A 122 -4.70 1.08 -2.72
CA SER A 122 -5.33 1.59 -3.94
C SER A 122 -6.55 2.41 -3.58
N THR A 123 -6.60 3.67 -4.02
CA THR A 123 -7.73 4.55 -3.77
C THR A 123 -8.98 4.08 -4.52
N PRO A 124 -10.19 4.49 -4.10
CA PRO A 124 -11.33 4.54 -5.02
C PRO A 124 -11.02 5.48 -6.21
N SER A 125 -11.96 5.57 -7.15
CA SER A 125 -11.87 6.58 -8.21
C SER A 125 -11.96 7.98 -7.59
N LEU A 126 -11.01 8.84 -7.93
CA LEU A 126 -10.93 10.24 -7.51
C LEU A 126 -11.05 11.15 -8.73
N CYS A 127 -11.55 12.35 -8.55
CA CYS A 127 -11.55 13.37 -9.61
C CYS A 127 -10.29 14.21 -9.51
N LEU A 128 -9.45 14.17 -10.55
CA LEU A 128 -8.32 15.07 -10.73
C LEU A 128 -8.81 16.36 -11.38
N LEU A 129 -8.74 17.46 -10.60
CA LEU A 129 -9.19 18.79 -11.00
C LEU A 129 -8.04 19.61 -11.62
N GLY A 130 -6.82 19.33 -11.19
CA GLY A 130 -5.63 19.98 -11.74
C GLY A 130 -4.35 19.49 -11.09
N MET A 131 -3.24 19.89 -11.70
CA MET A 131 -1.90 19.66 -11.20
C MET A 131 -1.16 20.99 -11.15
N GLN A 132 -0.52 21.29 -10.02
CA GLN A 132 0.32 22.46 -9.87
C GLN A 132 1.65 22.05 -9.24
N ALA A 133 2.73 22.20 -10.01
CA ALA A 133 4.06 21.72 -9.63
C ALA A 133 4.02 20.24 -9.20
N ASP A 134 4.43 19.95 -7.97
CA ASP A 134 4.47 18.64 -7.35
C ASP A 134 3.19 18.31 -6.56
N ARG A 135 2.05 18.94 -6.89
CA ARG A 135 0.79 18.78 -6.15
C ARG A 135 -0.37 18.41 -7.07
N TRP A 136 -1.19 17.48 -6.60
CA TRP A 136 -2.44 17.10 -7.25
C TRP A 136 -3.62 17.67 -6.47
N TRP A 137 -4.52 18.33 -7.19
CA TRP A 137 -5.78 18.81 -6.66
C TRP A 137 -6.87 17.79 -6.97
N LEU A 138 -7.41 17.17 -5.92
CA LEU A 138 -8.27 16.01 -5.99
C LEU A 138 -9.60 16.28 -5.29
N SER A 139 -10.61 15.50 -5.68
CA SER A 139 -11.92 15.44 -5.05
C SER A 139 -12.39 13.98 -4.99
N THR A 140 -13.15 13.64 -3.95
CA THR A 140 -13.86 12.35 -3.86
C THR A 140 -15.16 12.34 -4.68
N GLY A 141 -15.66 13.51 -5.10
CA GLY A 141 -16.84 13.67 -5.95
C GLY A 141 -16.50 14.21 -7.35
N ILE A 142 -17.39 13.95 -8.30
CA ILE A 142 -17.34 14.54 -9.64
C ILE A 142 -18.06 15.89 -9.60
N PRO A 143 -17.45 16.99 -10.11
CA PRO A 143 -18.14 18.27 -10.23
C PRO A 143 -19.45 18.12 -11.00
N LYS A 144 -20.58 18.50 -10.39
CA LYS A 144 -21.88 18.57 -11.08
C LYS A 144 -22.04 19.95 -11.70
N SER A 145 -22.78 20.04 -12.80
CA SER A 145 -23.08 21.33 -13.48
C SER A 145 -23.93 22.29 -12.63
N THR A 146 -24.39 21.88 -11.45
CA THR A 146 -25.31 22.62 -10.57
C THR A 146 -24.65 23.75 -9.77
N GLY A 147 -23.35 23.99 -9.92
CA GLY A 147 -22.65 25.11 -9.26
C GLY A 147 -22.42 24.94 -7.75
N GLU A 148 -22.75 23.77 -7.19
CA GLU A 148 -22.48 23.46 -5.79
C GLU A 148 -20.98 23.21 -5.57
N PRO A 149 -20.39 23.77 -4.50
CA PRO A 149 -18.99 23.50 -4.17
C PRO A 149 -18.82 22.01 -3.81
N ILE A 150 -17.79 21.38 -4.37
CA ILE A 150 -17.40 20.02 -4.02
C ILE A 150 -16.25 20.04 -3.01
N PRO A 151 -16.20 19.08 -2.06
CA PRO A 151 -15.03 18.92 -1.20
C PRO A 151 -13.79 18.62 -2.02
N THR A 152 -12.69 19.33 -1.74
CA THR A 152 -11.41 19.12 -2.43
C THR A 152 -10.26 19.10 -1.45
N PHE A 153 -9.17 18.48 -1.86
CA PHE A 153 -7.93 18.40 -1.09
C PHE A 153 -6.72 18.38 -2.02
N MET A 154 -5.57 18.75 -1.50
CA MET A 154 -4.31 18.74 -2.25
C MET A 154 -3.36 17.71 -1.68
N VAL A 155 -2.77 16.89 -2.55
CA VAL A 155 -1.80 15.87 -2.17
C VAL A 155 -0.47 16.18 -2.83
N ALA A 156 0.61 16.17 -2.04
CA ALA A 156 1.95 16.27 -2.58
C ALA A 156 2.34 14.96 -3.29
N THR A 157 2.93 15.07 -4.47
CA THR A 157 3.58 13.96 -5.15
C THR A 157 4.84 13.58 -4.40
N HIS A 158 5.10 12.27 -4.30
CA HIS A 158 6.31 11.73 -3.70
C HIS A 158 6.61 10.35 -4.32
N PRO A 159 7.82 9.78 -4.16
CA PRO A 159 8.21 8.54 -4.85
C PRO A 159 7.34 7.31 -4.57
N ASN A 160 6.53 7.36 -3.50
CA ASN A 160 5.68 6.26 -3.07
C ASN A 160 4.20 6.46 -3.41
N ILE A 161 3.84 7.47 -4.21
CA ILE A 161 2.48 7.66 -4.71
C ILE A 161 2.49 7.76 -6.23
N SER A 162 1.53 7.11 -6.90
CA SER A 162 1.44 7.13 -8.36
C SER A 162 -0.01 7.05 -8.83
N ILE A 163 -0.33 7.73 -9.93
CA ILE A 163 -1.58 7.54 -10.67
C ILE A 163 -1.47 6.25 -11.46
N THR A 164 -2.40 5.32 -11.24
CA THR A 164 -2.42 4.00 -11.91
C THR A 164 -3.58 3.80 -12.87
N SER A 165 -4.52 4.73 -12.91
CA SER A 165 -5.64 4.74 -13.86
C SER A 165 -5.96 6.17 -14.26
N TYR A 166 -6.41 6.36 -15.50
CA TYR A 166 -6.80 7.64 -16.07
C TYR A 166 -7.99 7.43 -17.01
N GLN A 167 -9.09 8.11 -16.75
CA GLN A 167 -10.30 8.09 -17.58
C GLN A 167 -10.87 9.51 -17.68
N LYS A 168 -11.05 10.02 -18.90
CA LYS A 168 -11.76 11.29 -19.13
C LYS A 168 -13.22 11.15 -18.69
N LEU A 169 -13.74 12.15 -17.98
CA LEU A 169 -15.13 12.23 -17.50
C LEU A 169 -16.02 12.99 -18.48
#